data_AF-A0A918HQL4-F1
#
_entry.id   AF-A0A918HQL4-F1
#
_cell.length_a   1.000
_cell.length_b   1.000
_cell.length_c   1.000
_cell.angle_alpha   90.00
_cell.angle_beta   90.00
_cell.angle_gamma   90.00
#
_symmetry.space_group_name_H-M   'P 1'
#
loop_
_entity.id
_entity.type
_entity.pdbx_description
1 polymer ?
#
loop_
_entity_poly.entity_id
_entity_poly.type
_entity_poly.pdbx_seq_one_letter_code
_entity_poly.pdbx_strand_id
1 'polypeptide(L)'
;MSVVLACVVPPVTAVLYGSLGVRRRREARWRRTLAERYAAATADDPYIGTDELWWPEDDVQACAARLVLDGLVTVNHRGNLGLTAAGADPERRAGHPLPDALLAALRRRTASAALGNLLVHDTAFRAARAEFHAAVRARLDAGKPRTPRPPGCLTVVGVLLLVLELTFTTMALLDHRPRGTVDWTASVLVGAALLAQFLWLHLSERRGDAEAWRCDPSAGYPERAGVHPALTELAASDPESAARLRTSRLRQRRRRNRGRRRRGNAGAGV
;
A
#
# COMPACT_ATOMS: atom_id res chain seq x y z
N MET A 1 -39.02 12.82 36.25
CA MET A 1 -37.57 12.79 35.92
C MET A 1 -37.34 12.35 34.47
N SER A 2 -38.10 11.38 33.97
CA SER A 2 -38.01 10.87 32.58
C SER A 2 -38.18 11.94 31.49
N VAL A 3 -39.05 12.93 31.69
CA VAL A 3 -39.25 14.04 30.74
C VAL A 3 -37.99 14.91 30.61
N VAL A 4 -37.29 15.21 31.70
CA VAL A 4 -36.04 16.00 31.69
C VAL A 4 -34.94 15.24 30.96
N LEU A 5 -34.82 13.93 31.20
CA LEU A 5 -33.86 13.07 30.49
C LEU A 5 -34.18 13.00 28.99
N ALA A 6 -35.46 12.91 28.62
CA ALA A 6 -35.88 12.92 27.22
C ALA A 6 -35.60 14.26 26.50
N CYS A 7 -35.47 15.37 27.23
CA CYS A 7 -35.08 16.66 26.65
C CYS A 7 -33.57 16.83 26.47
N VAL A 8 -32.74 16.08 27.21
CA VAL A 8 -31.28 16.24 27.21
C VAL A 8 -30.57 15.14 26.43
N VAL A 9 -30.98 13.89 26.62
CA VAL A 9 -30.28 12.73 26.05
C VAL A 9 -30.33 12.70 24.51
N PRO A 10 -31.49 12.93 23.85
CA PRO A 10 -31.55 12.95 22.38
C PRO A 10 -30.69 14.03 21.71
N PRO A 11 -30.68 15.31 22.15
CA PRO A 11 -29.83 16.33 21.52
C PRO A 11 -28.34 16.09 21.79
N VAL A 12 -27.95 15.64 22.99
CA VAL A 12 -26.55 15.30 23.27
C VAL A 12 -26.09 14.13 22.40
N THR A 13 -26.94 13.11 22.27
CA THR A 13 -26.73 12.00 21.32
C THR A 13 -26.59 12.55 19.89
N ALA A 14 -27.52 13.35 19.41
CA ALA A 14 -27.46 13.90 18.05
C ALA A 14 -26.17 14.71 17.78
N VAL A 15 -25.70 15.49 18.75
CA VAL A 15 -24.44 16.27 18.64
C VAL A 15 -23.23 15.35 18.60
N LEU A 16 -23.14 14.35 19.48
CA LEU A 16 -22.02 13.40 19.52
C LEU A 16 -21.94 12.61 18.20
N TYR A 17 -23.06 12.07 17.75
CA TYR A 17 -23.14 11.33 16.49
C TYR A 17 -22.89 12.19 15.26
N GLY A 18 -23.44 13.41 15.24
CA GLY A 18 -23.21 14.38 14.19
C GLY A 18 -21.72 14.71 14.05
N SER A 19 -21.04 15.00 15.17
CA SER A 19 -19.62 15.32 15.19
C SER A 19 -18.73 14.15 14.70
N LEU A 20 -19.02 12.92 15.13
CA LEU A 20 -18.33 11.71 14.69
C LEU A 20 -18.60 11.42 13.21
N GLY A 21 -19.83 11.57 12.76
CA GLY A 21 -20.21 11.40 11.35
C GLY A 21 -19.51 12.41 10.45
N VAL A 22 -19.44 13.67 10.86
CA VAL A 22 -18.69 14.72 10.15
C VAL A 22 -17.20 14.40 10.10
N ARG A 23 -16.61 13.94 11.20
CA ARG A 23 -15.20 13.53 11.24
C ARG A 23 -14.91 12.37 10.30
N ARG A 24 -15.72 11.31 10.33
CA ARG A 24 -15.58 10.17 9.41
C ARG A 24 -15.73 10.59 7.96
N ARG A 25 -16.68 11.49 7.66
CA ARG A 25 -16.81 12.06 6.30
C ARG A 25 -15.57 12.84 5.90
N ARG A 26 -14.95 13.60 6.81
CA ARG A 26 -13.69 14.33 6.54
C ARG A 26 -12.53 13.36 6.30
N GLU A 27 -12.38 12.34 7.13
CA GLU A 27 -11.35 11.30 6.97
C GLU A 27 -11.55 10.52 5.66
N ALA A 28 -12.77 10.10 5.34
CA ALA A 28 -13.09 9.43 4.08
C ALA A 28 -12.81 10.31 2.86
N ARG A 29 -13.15 11.60 2.90
CA ARG A 29 -12.81 12.55 1.83
C ARG A 29 -11.30 12.71 1.69
N TRP A 30 -10.59 12.92 2.80
CA TRP A 30 -9.14 13.02 2.81
C TRP A 30 -8.48 11.78 2.19
N ARG A 31 -8.94 10.56 2.55
CA ARG A 31 -8.46 9.30 1.96
C ARG A 31 -8.74 9.20 0.47
N ARG A 32 -9.93 9.61 0.01
CA ARG A 32 -10.27 9.64 -1.43
C ARG A 32 -9.36 10.58 -2.20
N THR A 33 -9.19 11.81 -1.72
CA THR A 33 -8.29 12.79 -2.36
C THR A 33 -6.85 12.29 -2.40
N LEU A 34 -6.38 11.64 -1.34
CA LEU A 34 -5.06 11.03 -1.34
C LEU A 34 -4.97 9.91 -2.39
N ALA A 35 -5.94 8.99 -2.42
CA ALA A 35 -5.96 7.90 -3.39
C ALA A 35 -6.04 8.39 -4.85
N GLU A 36 -6.86 9.40 -5.14
CA GLU A 36 -6.95 10.03 -6.47
C GLU A 36 -5.62 10.66 -6.88
N ARG A 37 -4.91 11.28 -5.95
CA ARG A 37 -3.59 11.88 -6.22
C ARG A 37 -2.53 10.84 -6.53
N TYR A 38 -2.50 9.75 -5.77
CA TYR A 38 -1.61 8.63 -6.06
C TYR A 38 -1.98 7.97 -7.41
N ALA A 39 -3.28 7.86 -7.74
CA ALA A 39 -3.72 7.37 -9.04
C ALA A 39 -3.27 8.23 -10.21
N ALA A 40 -3.43 9.55 -10.08
CA ALA A 40 -2.92 10.48 -11.07
C ALA A 40 -1.39 10.35 -11.23
N ALA A 41 -0.65 10.28 -10.12
CA ALA A 41 0.81 10.13 -10.17
C ALA A 41 1.24 8.82 -10.85
N THR A 42 0.59 7.69 -10.56
CA THR A 42 0.90 6.40 -11.21
C THR A 42 0.48 6.35 -12.68
N ALA A 43 -0.59 7.07 -13.05
CA ALA A 43 -0.97 7.21 -14.45
C ALA A 43 0.06 8.01 -15.25
N ASP A 44 0.65 9.04 -14.64
CA ASP A 44 1.73 9.84 -15.25
C ASP A 44 3.04 9.06 -15.35
N ASP A 45 3.40 8.33 -14.28
CA ASP A 45 4.61 7.52 -14.21
C ASP A 45 4.33 6.16 -13.54
N PRO A 46 4.25 5.08 -14.33
CA PRO A 46 3.92 3.75 -13.82
C PRO A 46 5.00 3.16 -12.90
N TYR A 47 6.22 3.71 -12.88
CA TYR A 47 7.28 3.25 -12.00
C TYR A 47 7.07 3.65 -10.53
N ILE A 48 6.27 4.69 -10.27
CA ILE A 48 5.96 5.18 -8.91
C ILE A 48 5.29 4.11 -8.04
N GLY A 49 4.45 3.25 -8.62
CA GLY A 49 3.66 2.25 -7.89
C GLY A 49 4.37 0.92 -7.64
N THR A 50 5.61 0.74 -8.10
CA THR A 50 6.23 -0.59 -8.25
C THR A 50 7.40 -0.87 -7.30
N ASP A 51 7.78 0.09 -6.44
CA ASP A 51 8.89 -0.06 -5.47
C ASP A 51 8.55 -1.03 -4.32
N GLU A 52 7.28 -1.04 -3.87
CA GLU A 52 6.84 -1.81 -2.70
C GLU A 52 6.28 -3.20 -3.04
N LEU A 53 6.21 -3.56 -4.33
CA LEU A 53 5.83 -4.91 -4.73
C LEU A 53 6.94 -5.89 -4.31
N TRP A 54 6.71 -6.55 -3.18
CA TRP A 54 7.69 -7.38 -2.47
C TRP A 54 8.35 -8.44 -3.34
N TRP A 55 7.68 -8.94 -4.39
CA TRP A 55 8.13 -9.88 -5.44
C TRP A 55 6.98 -10.84 -5.81
N PRO A 56 6.82 -11.28 -7.08
CA PRO A 56 7.38 -10.75 -8.33
C PRO A 56 6.63 -9.49 -8.85
N GLU A 57 7.11 -8.91 -9.94
CA GLU A 57 6.52 -7.75 -10.68
C GLU A 57 6.94 -6.37 -10.13
N ASP A 58 8.19 -6.27 -9.68
CA ASP A 58 8.78 -5.03 -9.19
C ASP A 58 9.23 -4.06 -10.30
N ASP A 59 9.56 -2.84 -9.90
CA ASP A 59 10.06 -1.76 -10.77
C ASP A 59 11.29 -2.19 -11.59
N VAL A 60 12.17 -3.02 -11.02
CA VAL A 60 13.38 -3.52 -11.68
C VAL A 60 13.03 -4.45 -12.85
N GLN A 61 12.05 -5.36 -12.68
CA GLN A 61 11.52 -6.16 -13.76
C GLN A 61 10.83 -5.31 -14.83
N ALA A 62 10.04 -4.32 -14.42
CA ALA A 62 9.41 -3.38 -15.34
C ALA A 62 10.43 -2.61 -16.19
N CYS A 63 11.54 -2.16 -15.60
CA CYS A 63 12.63 -1.52 -16.33
C CYS A 63 13.23 -2.45 -17.37
N ALA A 64 13.54 -3.68 -16.97
CA ALA A 64 14.13 -4.65 -17.87
C ALA A 64 13.17 -5.05 -19.01
N ALA A 65 11.88 -5.17 -18.73
CA ALA A 65 10.86 -5.41 -19.75
C ALA A 65 10.78 -4.27 -20.75
N ARG A 66 10.82 -3.02 -20.27
CA ARG A 66 10.85 -1.84 -21.15
C ARG A 66 12.08 -1.84 -22.06
N LEU A 67 13.27 -2.13 -21.53
CA LEU A 67 14.49 -2.22 -22.33
C LEU A 67 14.46 -3.33 -23.39
N VAL A 68 13.73 -4.42 -23.12
CA VAL A 68 13.53 -5.51 -24.10
C VAL A 68 12.57 -5.07 -25.19
N LEU A 69 11.45 -4.46 -24.83
CA LEU A 69 10.47 -3.91 -25.78
C LEU A 69 11.09 -2.83 -26.68
N ASP A 70 11.95 -1.97 -26.13
CA ASP A 70 12.68 -0.94 -26.87
C ASP A 70 13.84 -1.51 -27.71
N GLY A 71 14.09 -2.83 -27.67
CA GLY A 71 15.15 -3.49 -28.45
C GLY A 71 16.57 -3.16 -28.01
N LEU A 72 16.73 -2.58 -26.80
CA LEU A 72 18.04 -2.20 -26.25
C LEU A 72 18.74 -3.38 -25.57
N VAL A 73 17.95 -4.34 -25.09
CA VAL A 73 18.44 -5.51 -24.34
C VAL A 73 17.74 -6.75 -24.84
N THR A 74 18.43 -7.89 -24.82
CA THR A 74 17.83 -9.21 -25.06
C THR A 74 17.92 -10.08 -23.82
N VAL A 75 16.95 -10.99 -23.68
CA VAL A 75 16.92 -12.01 -22.63
C VAL A 75 17.29 -13.35 -23.25
N ASN A 76 18.45 -13.90 -22.87
CA ASN A 76 18.85 -15.21 -23.38
C ASN A 76 18.06 -16.36 -22.73
N HIS A 77 18.25 -17.59 -23.23
CA HIS A 77 17.60 -18.80 -22.70
C HIS A 77 17.84 -19.06 -21.20
N ARG A 78 18.87 -18.44 -20.59
CA ARG A 78 19.17 -18.54 -19.15
C ARG A 78 18.54 -17.42 -18.33
N GLY A 79 17.79 -16.51 -18.96
CA GLY A 79 17.28 -15.30 -18.34
C GLY A 79 18.31 -14.20 -18.15
N ASN A 80 19.54 -14.31 -18.66
CA ASN A 80 20.48 -13.21 -18.54
C ASN A 80 20.16 -12.13 -19.57
N LEU A 81 20.27 -10.87 -19.13
CA LEU A 81 20.16 -9.69 -19.94
C LEU A 81 21.51 -9.42 -20.63
N GLY A 82 21.47 -9.19 -21.94
CA GLY A 82 22.62 -8.77 -22.74
C GLY A 82 22.26 -7.57 -23.61
N LEU A 83 23.21 -6.66 -23.82
CA LEU A 83 23.02 -5.49 -24.68
C LEU A 83 22.87 -5.93 -26.14
N THR A 84 21.97 -5.27 -26.87
CA THR A 84 22.00 -5.27 -28.34
C THR A 84 23.03 -4.25 -28.85
N ALA A 85 23.26 -4.20 -30.16
CA ALA A 85 24.06 -3.14 -30.76
C ALA A 85 23.51 -1.75 -30.42
N ALA A 86 22.19 -1.56 -30.48
CA ALA A 86 21.53 -0.31 -30.09
C ALA A 86 21.64 -0.01 -28.59
N GLY A 87 21.58 -1.03 -27.72
CA GLY A 87 21.80 -0.86 -26.29
C GLY A 87 23.24 -0.51 -25.92
N ALA A 88 24.22 -0.94 -26.73
CA ALA A 88 25.63 -0.64 -26.51
C ALA A 88 26.02 0.80 -26.87
N ASP A 89 25.26 1.46 -27.74
CA ASP A 89 25.46 2.86 -28.11
C ASP A 89 25.27 3.80 -26.90
N PRO A 90 26.30 4.56 -26.46
CA PRO A 90 26.20 5.43 -25.28
C PRO A 90 25.18 6.56 -25.42
N GLU A 91 24.90 7.02 -26.65
CA GLU A 91 23.96 8.12 -26.90
C GLU A 91 22.51 7.65 -26.80
N ARG A 92 22.26 6.35 -26.95
CA ARG A 92 20.92 5.78 -26.88
C ARG A 92 20.45 5.76 -25.42
N ARG A 93 19.24 6.29 -25.20
CA ARG A 93 18.53 6.29 -23.91
C ARG A 93 17.19 5.58 -24.04
N ALA A 94 16.73 5.01 -22.93
CA ALA A 94 15.39 4.45 -22.77
C ALA A 94 14.36 5.54 -22.42
N GLY A 95 14.80 6.75 -22.01
CA GLY A 95 13.94 7.91 -21.85
C GLY A 95 13.25 8.00 -20.48
N HIS A 96 13.65 7.17 -19.53
CA HIS A 96 13.19 7.22 -18.14
C HIS A 96 14.36 6.92 -17.19
N PRO A 97 14.51 7.66 -16.07
CA PRO A 97 15.68 7.56 -15.19
C PRO A 97 15.97 6.13 -14.70
N LEU A 98 14.94 5.33 -14.39
CA LEU A 98 15.14 3.95 -13.92
C LEU A 98 15.62 2.98 -15.03
N PRO A 99 14.93 2.84 -16.19
CA PRO A 99 15.47 2.10 -17.33
C PRO A 99 16.83 2.59 -17.81
N ASP A 100 17.08 3.90 -17.80
CA ASP A 100 18.38 4.49 -18.17
C ASP A 100 19.48 4.06 -17.19
N ALA A 101 19.20 4.08 -15.88
CA ALA A 101 20.14 3.59 -14.87
C ALA A 101 20.44 2.09 -15.03
N LEU A 102 19.44 1.27 -15.36
CA LEU A 102 19.62 -0.15 -15.62
C LEU A 102 20.43 -0.39 -16.91
N LEU A 103 20.18 0.37 -17.96
CA LEU A 103 20.93 0.31 -19.21
C LEU A 103 22.40 0.70 -18.99
N ALA A 104 22.65 1.77 -18.22
CA ALA A 104 23.99 2.16 -17.83
C ALA A 104 24.70 1.08 -17.00
N ALA A 105 23.97 0.38 -16.11
CA ALA A 105 24.51 -0.77 -15.36
C ALA A 105 24.91 -1.94 -16.26
N LEU A 106 24.12 -2.20 -17.30
CA LEU A 106 24.45 -3.21 -18.30
C LEU A 106 25.67 -2.80 -19.13
N ARG A 107 25.81 -1.53 -19.51
CA ARG A 107 26.98 -1.01 -20.25
C ARG A 107 28.30 -1.10 -19.48
N ARG A 108 28.25 -0.95 -18.14
CA ARG A 108 29.42 -1.16 -17.28
C ARG A 108 29.90 -2.61 -17.25
N ARG A 109 29.10 -3.56 -17.75
CA ARG A 109 29.43 -4.98 -17.74
C ARG A 109 29.90 -5.47 -19.10
N THR A 110 30.93 -6.31 -19.06
CA THR A 110 31.48 -6.98 -20.25
C THR A 110 30.72 -8.26 -20.64
N ALA A 111 29.80 -8.74 -19.80
CA ALA A 111 29.08 -9.99 -20.02
C ALA A 111 27.62 -9.90 -19.59
N SER A 112 26.78 -10.72 -20.24
CA SER A 112 25.36 -10.85 -19.89
C SER A 112 25.15 -11.19 -18.41
N ALA A 113 24.13 -10.61 -17.80
CA ALA A 113 23.89 -10.70 -16.36
C ALA A 113 22.43 -10.99 -16.04
N ALA A 114 22.20 -11.81 -15.02
CA ALA A 114 20.87 -11.93 -14.44
C ALA A 114 20.48 -10.62 -13.72
N LEU A 115 19.20 -10.27 -13.80
CA LEU A 115 18.64 -9.04 -13.23
C LEU A 115 18.81 -9.00 -11.70
N GLY A 116 18.58 -10.13 -11.02
CA GLY A 116 18.81 -10.22 -9.57
C GLY A 116 20.27 -9.98 -9.17
N ASN A 117 21.22 -10.46 -9.98
CA ASN A 117 22.66 -10.25 -9.76
C ASN A 117 23.08 -8.79 -10.03
N LEU A 118 22.44 -8.11 -10.98
CA LEU A 118 22.65 -6.68 -11.21
C LEU A 118 22.16 -5.86 -10.01
N LEU A 119 20.94 -6.11 -9.54
CA LEU A 119 20.37 -5.40 -8.41
C LEU A 119 21.24 -5.51 -7.14
N VAL A 120 21.78 -6.70 -6.85
CA VAL A 120 22.61 -6.91 -5.66
C VAL A 120 23.97 -6.23 -5.77
N HIS A 121 24.62 -6.31 -6.94
CA HIS A 121 26.04 -5.98 -7.07
C HIS A 121 26.34 -4.62 -7.73
N ASP A 122 25.41 -4.04 -8.49
CA ASP A 122 25.61 -2.73 -9.10
C ASP A 122 25.16 -1.62 -8.13
N THR A 123 26.13 -0.98 -7.47
CA THR A 123 25.90 0.07 -6.48
C THR A 123 25.32 1.34 -7.10
N ALA A 124 25.78 1.71 -8.31
CA ALA A 124 25.32 2.90 -9.00
C ALA A 124 23.85 2.78 -9.44
N PHE A 125 23.43 1.61 -9.92
CA PHE A 125 22.02 1.33 -10.21
C PHE A 125 21.15 1.43 -8.95
N ARG A 126 21.59 0.83 -7.84
CA ARG A 126 20.87 0.92 -6.57
C ARG A 126 20.75 2.35 -6.05
N ALA A 127 21.81 3.15 -6.19
CA ALA A 127 21.80 4.55 -5.80
C ALA A 127 20.80 5.35 -6.65
N ALA A 128 20.85 5.21 -7.98
CA ALA A 128 19.91 5.88 -8.88
C ALA A 128 18.44 5.48 -8.61
N ARG A 129 18.20 4.19 -8.34
CA ARG A 129 16.86 3.70 -7.93
C ARG A 129 16.40 4.32 -6.61
N ALA A 130 17.27 4.37 -5.61
CA ALA A 130 16.96 4.97 -4.32
C ALA A 130 16.68 6.49 -4.44
N GLU A 131 17.46 7.19 -5.26
CA GLU A 131 17.31 8.62 -5.53
C GLU A 131 15.98 8.92 -6.23
N PHE A 132 15.64 8.14 -7.28
CA PHE A 132 14.34 8.25 -7.96
C PHE A 132 13.18 8.09 -6.97
N HIS A 133 13.17 7.02 -6.17
CA HIS A 133 12.09 6.78 -5.20
C HIS A 133 12.08 7.78 -4.05
N ALA A 134 13.24 8.33 -3.66
CA ALA A 134 13.31 9.44 -2.70
C ALA A 134 12.67 10.72 -3.28
N ALA A 135 12.97 11.06 -4.53
CA ALA A 135 12.41 12.22 -5.21
C ALA A 135 10.89 12.09 -5.41
N VAL A 136 10.43 10.90 -5.80
CA VAL A 136 9.00 10.57 -5.92
C VAL A 136 8.28 10.74 -4.58
N ARG A 137 8.81 10.14 -3.50
CA ARG A 137 8.24 10.29 -2.14
C ARG A 137 8.17 11.75 -1.71
N ALA A 138 9.25 12.51 -1.91
CA ALA A 138 9.27 13.94 -1.58
C ALA A 138 8.20 14.73 -2.36
N ARG A 139 7.99 14.44 -3.66
CA ARG A 139 6.95 15.08 -4.49
C ARG A 139 5.53 14.72 -4.02
N LEU A 140 5.31 13.47 -3.63
CA LEU A 140 4.02 13.00 -3.13
C LEU A 140 3.70 13.60 -1.76
N ASP A 141 4.70 13.68 -0.87
CA ASP A 141 4.57 14.29 0.45
C ASP A 141 4.33 15.80 0.40
N ALA A 142 5.01 16.52 -0.51
CA ALA A 142 4.90 17.98 -0.64
C ALA A 142 3.49 18.49 -0.90
N GLY A 143 2.59 17.68 -1.46
CA GLY A 143 1.19 18.05 -1.64
C GLY A 143 0.20 17.11 -0.95
N LYS A 144 0.65 16.38 0.06
CA LYS A 144 -0.25 15.57 0.89
C LYS A 144 -1.31 16.48 1.52
N PRO A 145 -2.61 16.20 1.35
CA PRO A 145 -3.65 16.96 2.03
C PRO A 145 -3.41 16.87 3.54
N ARG A 146 -3.65 17.97 4.27
CA ARG A 146 -3.44 18.02 5.72
C ARG A 146 -4.16 16.85 6.39
N THR A 147 -3.40 16.06 7.15
CA THR A 147 -3.96 14.95 7.91
C THR A 147 -5.03 15.50 8.85
N PRO A 148 -6.21 14.85 8.94
CA PRO A 148 -7.20 15.22 9.94
C PRO A 148 -6.54 15.13 11.31
N ARG A 149 -6.69 16.17 12.13
CA ARG A 149 -6.06 16.24 13.45
C ARG A 149 -6.45 15.00 14.27
N PRO A 150 -5.51 14.42 15.04
CA PRO A 150 -5.83 13.34 15.96
C PRO A 150 -6.91 13.80 16.95
N PRO A 151 -7.68 12.86 17.54
CA PRO A 151 -8.63 13.20 18.59
C PRO A 151 -7.89 13.94 19.71
N GLY A 152 -8.17 15.24 19.85
CA GLY A 152 -7.61 16.04 20.93
C GLY A 152 -8.29 15.71 22.26
N CYS A 153 -7.86 16.35 23.34
CA CYS A 153 -8.45 16.22 24.68
C CYS A 153 -9.99 16.38 24.67
N LEU A 154 -10.54 17.19 23.77
CA LEU A 154 -11.98 17.34 23.55
C LEU A 154 -12.71 16.04 23.20
N THR A 155 -12.08 15.14 22.44
CA THR A 155 -12.66 13.83 22.15
C THR A 155 -12.66 12.94 23.39
N VAL A 156 -11.58 12.97 24.18
CA VAL A 156 -11.48 12.23 25.45
C VAL A 156 -12.53 12.72 26.43
N VAL A 157 -12.66 14.04 26.59
CA VAL A 157 -13.69 14.69 27.42
C VAL A 157 -15.09 14.33 26.91
N GLY A 158 -15.31 14.35 25.60
CA GLY A 158 -16.59 13.95 25.00
C GLY A 158 -16.96 12.50 25.27
N VAL A 159 -15.99 11.57 25.21
CA VAL A 159 -16.20 10.16 25.58
C VAL A 159 -16.50 10.02 27.06
N LEU A 160 -15.77 10.74 27.92
CA LEU A 160 -15.96 10.67 29.37
C LEU A 160 -17.32 11.24 29.79
N LEU A 161 -17.76 12.35 29.17
CA LEU A 161 -19.09 12.90 29.32
C LEU A 161 -20.17 11.93 28.83
N LEU A 162 -19.96 11.26 27.71
CA LEU A 162 -20.88 10.23 27.19
C LEU A 162 -21.02 9.06 28.18
N VAL A 163 -19.91 8.56 28.74
CA VAL A 163 -19.93 7.48 29.74
C VAL A 163 -20.64 7.91 31.02
N LEU A 164 -20.38 9.13 31.48
CA LEU A 164 -21.04 9.72 32.65
C LEU A 164 -22.55 9.89 32.41
N GLU A 165 -22.94 10.37 31.23
CA GLU A 165 -24.35 10.47 30.83
C GLU A 165 -24.98 9.08 30.81
N LEU A 166 -24.40 8.09 30.10
CA LEU A 166 -24.92 6.73 30.04
C LEU A 166 -25.13 6.11 31.42
N THR A 167 -24.14 6.22 32.30
CA THR A 167 -24.21 5.69 33.67
C THR A 167 -25.29 6.39 34.49
N PHE A 168 -25.35 7.72 34.45
CA PHE A 168 -26.38 8.49 35.14
C PHE A 168 -27.80 8.16 34.64
N THR A 169 -27.98 8.11 33.32
CA THR A 169 -29.27 7.81 32.69
C THR A 169 -29.74 6.40 33.00
N THR A 170 -28.83 5.42 33.01
CA THR A 170 -29.14 4.03 33.35
C THR A 170 -29.53 3.90 34.82
N MET A 171 -28.78 4.53 35.73
CA MET A 171 -29.13 4.55 37.16
C MET A 171 -30.49 5.20 37.40
N ALA A 172 -30.76 6.34 36.75
CA ALA A 172 -32.04 7.03 36.87
C ALA A 172 -33.22 6.21 36.35
N LEU A 173 -33.03 5.43 35.27
CA LEU A 173 -34.06 4.52 34.75
C LEU A 173 -34.30 3.32 35.66
N LEU A 174 -33.25 2.80 36.32
CA LEU A 174 -33.38 1.67 37.24
C LEU A 174 -34.06 2.05 38.56
N ASP A 175 -33.84 3.28 39.04
CA ASP A 175 -34.36 3.76 40.32
C ASP A 175 -35.83 4.25 40.25
N HIS A 176 -36.38 4.46 39.04
CA HIS A 176 -37.73 5.03 38.87
C HIS A 176 -38.70 4.09 38.15
N ARG A 177 -39.82 3.76 38.81
CA ARG A 177 -41.00 3.17 38.14
C ARG A 177 -41.78 4.27 37.41
N PRO A 178 -41.94 4.22 36.08
CA PRO A 178 -42.71 5.22 35.34
C PRO A 178 -44.16 5.26 35.83
N ARG A 179 -44.69 6.46 36.09
CA ARG A 179 -46.08 6.65 36.55
C ARG A 179 -46.86 7.41 35.47
N GLY A 180 -47.77 6.72 34.80
CA GLY A 180 -48.59 7.29 33.72
C GLY A 180 -47.97 7.16 32.33
N THR A 181 -48.78 7.47 31.32
CA THR A 181 -48.47 7.23 29.89
C THR A 181 -47.33 8.12 29.37
N VAL A 182 -47.28 9.39 29.78
CA VAL A 182 -46.22 10.34 29.36
C VAL A 182 -44.85 9.88 29.86
N ASP A 183 -44.74 9.52 31.15
CA ASP A 183 -43.48 9.03 31.71
C ASP A 183 -43.04 7.71 31.07
N TRP A 184 -43.98 6.84 30.69
CA TRP A 184 -43.69 5.59 30.00
C TRP A 184 -43.09 5.85 28.60
N THR A 185 -43.68 6.75 27.82
CA THR A 185 -43.16 7.11 26.49
C THR A 185 -41.77 7.77 26.56
N ALA A 186 -41.54 8.62 27.56
CA ALA A 186 -40.24 9.24 27.79
C ALA A 186 -39.16 8.20 28.14
N SER A 187 -39.48 7.22 28.99
CA SER A 187 -38.55 6.13 29.32
C SER A 187 -38.21 5.25 28.12
N VAL A 188 -39.17 4.96 27.23
CA VAL A 188 -38.92 4.21 25.99
C VAL A 188 -38.01 4.98 25.04
N LEU A 189 -38.23 6.27 24.85
CA LEU A 189 -37.38 7.13 24.02
C LEU A 189 -35.93 7.15 24.52
N VAL A 190 -35.75 7.31 25.83
CA VAL A 190 -34.42 7.31 26.46
C VAL A 190 -33.77 5.92 26.32
N GLY A 191 -34.51 4.83 26.59
CA GLY A 191 -34.02 3.47 26.42
C GLY A 191 -33.59 3.15 24.98
N ALA A 192 -34.37 3.58 23.99
CA ALA A 192 -34.03 3.42 22.57
C ALA A 192 -32.77 4.22 22.19
N ALA A 193 -32.60 5.44 22.71
CA ALA A 193 -31.41 6.25 22.49
C ALA A 193 -30.15 5.58 23.08
N LEU A 194 -30.24 5.01 24.29
CA LEU A 194 -29.14 4.26 24.92
C LEU A 194 -28.78 2.99 24.12
N LEU A 195 -29.78 2.25 23.64
CA LEU A 195 -29.57 1.08 22.77
C LEU A 195 -28.85 1.47 21.46
N ALA A 196 -29.25 2.59 20.84
CA ALA A 196 -28.57 3.11 19.66
C ALA A 196 -27.11 3.50 19.95
N GLN A 197 -26.84 4.10 21.12
CA GLN A 197 -25.49 4.38 21.66
C GLN A 197 -24.62 3.13 21.76
N PHE A 198 -25.10 2.08 22.42
CA PHE A 198 -24.37 0.83 22.57
C PHE A 198 -24.12 0.12 21.24
N LEU A 199 -25.15 -0.03 20.40
CA LEU A 199 -25.02 -0.72 19.11
C LEU A 199 -24.00 -0.02 18.21
N TRP A 200 -23.96 1.31 18.25
CA TRP A 200 -23.01 2.10 17.48
C TRP A 200 -21.58 2.00 17.98
N LEU A 201 -21.34 2.06 19.30
CA LEU A 201 -20.01 1.87 19.91
C LEU A 201 -19.41 0.54 19.46
N HIS A 202 -20.17 -0.54 19.61
CA HIS A 202 -19.76 -1.87 19.17
C HIS A 202 -19.50 -1.96 17.65
N LEU A 203 -20.33 -1.32 16.82
CA LEU A 203 -20.08 -1.23 15.37
C LEU A 203 -18.87 -0.35 15.03
N SER A 204 -18.55 0.64 15.86
CA SER A 204 -17.43 1.55 15.65
C SER A 204 -16.09 0.92 16.00
N GLU A 205 -16.01 0.12 17.05
CA GLU A 205 -14.82 -0.66 17.41
C GLU A 205 -14.50 -1.69 16.34
N ARG A 206 -15.49 -2.48 15.91
CA ARG A 206 -15.31 -3.46 14.82
C ARG A 206 -14.84 -2.82 13.50
N ARG A 207 -15.28 -1.59 13.22
CA ARG A 207 -14.83 -0.85 12.04
C ARG A 207 -13.46 -0.22 12.25
N GLY A 208 -13.17 0.26 13.45
CA GLY A 208 -11.86 0.79 13.85
C GLY A 208 -10.75 -0.25 13.67
N ASP A 209 -10.98 -1.49 14.10
CA ASP A 209 -10.00 -2.58 13.96
C ASP A 209 -9.80 -2.99 12.49
N ALA A 210 -10.88 -3.05 11.71
CA ALA A 210 -10.81 -3.34 10.28
C ALA A 210 -10.12 -2.22 9.47
N GLU A 211 -10.08 -1.00 10.01
CA GLU A 211 -9.55 0.19 9.38
C GLU A 211 -8.13 0.54 9.88
N ALA A 212 -7.80 0.15 11.12
CA ALA A 212 -6.45 0.18 11.72
C ALA A 212 -5.51 -0.86 11.09
N TRP A 213 -6.04 -1.99 10.62
CA TRP A 213 -5.27 -2.97 9.85
C TRP A 213 -4.86 -2.43 8.46
N ARG A 214 -5.44 -1.31 8.01
CA ARG A 214 -5.17 -0.64 6.71
C ARG A 214 -4.38 0.68 6.87
N CYS A 215 -3.68 0.86 7.99
CA CYS A 215 -3.20 2.16 8.48
C CYS A 215 -1.99 2.81 7.79
N ASP A 216 -1.74 2.51 6.51
CA ASP A 216 -1.17 3.55 5.68
C ASP A 216 -1.87 3.58 4.31
N PRO A 217 -2.67 4.62 4.01
CA PRO A 217 -3.26 4.76 2.70
C PRO A 217 -2.21 4.89 1.57
N SER A 218 -0.93 5.18 1.89
CA SER A 218 0.20 4.98 0.97
C SER A 218 0.56 3.50 0.82
N ALA A 219 0.71 2.73 1.91
CA ALA A 219 1.11 1.32 1.85
C ALA A 219 0.10 0.38 1.15
N GLY A 220 -1.19 0.76 1.11
CA GLY A 220 -2.21 0.00 0.35
C GLY A 220 -2.32 0.39 -1.13
N TYR A 221 -1.56 1.40 -1.58
CA TYR A 221 -1.58 1.88 -2.95
C TYR A 221 -0.77 1.02 -3.94
N PRO A 222 0.45 0.51 -3.61
CA PRO A 222 1.18 -0.39 -4.50
C PRO A 222 0.39 -1.66 -4.85
N GLU A 223 -0.40 -2.17 -3.90
CA GLU A 223 -1.29 -3.32 -4.15
C GLU A 223 -2.39 -3.03 -5.18
N ARG A 224 -2.76 -1.75 -5.38
CA ARG A 224 -3.80 -1.33 -6.33
C ARG A 224 -3.26 -0.81 -7.66
N ALA A 225 -1.99 -0.39 -7.71
CA ALA A 225 -1.34 0.09 -8.92
C ALA A 225 -1.29 -0.98 -10.03
N GLY A 226 -1.44 -2.25 -9.66
CA GLY A 226 -1.50 -3.35 -10.61
C GLY A 226 -0.15 -3.66 -11.25
N VAL A 227 -0.16 -4.52 -12.26
CA VAL A 227 1.06 -4.92 -12.98
C VAL A 227 1.52 -3.77 -13.88
N HIS A 228 2.82 -3.48 -13.87
CA HIS A 228 3.38 -2.43 -14.73
C HIS A 228 3.08 -2.70 -16.22
N PRO A 229 2.66 -1.69 -17.01
CA PRO A 229 2.22 -1.87 -18.40
C PRO A 229 3.29 -2.54 -19.28
N ALA A 230 4.57 -2.18 -19.13
CA ALA A 230 5.66 -2.83 -19.86
C ALA A 230 5.79 -4.35 -19.59
N LEU A 231 5.43 -4.82 -18.38
CA LEU A 231 5.42 -6.26 -18.10
C LEU A 231 4.24 -6.94 -18.77
N THR A 232 3.07 -6.30 -18.77
CA THR A 232 1.87 -6.78 -19.45
C THR A 232 2.08 -6.84 -20.96
N GLU A 233 2.66 -5.79 -21.55
CA GLU A 233 2.99 -5.70 -22.96
C GLU A 233 4.01 -6.78 -23.35
N LEU A 234 5.11 -6.92 -22.61
CA LEU A 234 6.09 -7.97 -22.87
C LEU A 234 5.48 -9.37 -22.76
N ALA A 235 4.62 -9.62 -21.76
CA ALA A 235 3.96 -10.91 -21.61
C ALA A 235 3.01 -11.22 -22.76
N ALA A 236 2.40 -10.21 -23.37
CA ALA A 236 1.54 -10.36 -24.54
C ALA A 236 2.35 -10.56 -25.83
N SER A 237 3.46 -9.84 -26.02
CA SER A 237 4.27 -9.90 -27.25
C SER A 237 5.25 -11.06 -27.27
N ASP A 238 5.89 -11.37 -26.13
CA ASP A 238 6.90 -12.42 -25.97
C ASP A 238 6.80 -13.06 -24.57
N PRO A 239 5.89 -14.04 -24.41
CA PRO A 239 5.65 -14.69 -23.12
C PRO A 239 6.88 -15.47 -22.63
N GLU A 240 7.73 -15.96 -23.53
CA GLU A 240 8.95 -16.66 -23.15
C GLU A 240 9.97 -15.71 -22.53
N SER A 241 10.20 -14.54 -23.13
CA SER A 241 11.07 -13.53 -22.55
C SER A 241 10.54 -13.02 -21.22
N ALA A 242 9.22 -12.84 -21.07
CA ALA A 242 8.61 -12.48 -19.80
C ALA A 242 8.86 -13.54 -18.70
N ALA A 243 8.68 -14.84 -19.01
CA ALA A 243 8.95 -15.92 -18.08
C ALA A 243 10.44 -16.04 -17.70
N ARG A 244 11.33 -15.84 -18.69
CA ARG A 244 12.79 -15.82 -18.47
C ARG A 244 13.21 -14.62 -17.61
N LEU A 245 12.57 -13.47 -17.77
CA LEU A 245 12.78 -12.27 -16.96
C LEU A 245 12.39 -12.49 -15.49
N ARG A 246 11.24 -13.15 -15.26
CA ARG A 246 10.81 -13.58 -13.92
C ARG A 246 11.86 -14.47 -13.27
N THR A 247 12.39 -15.44 -14.02
CA THR A 247 13.46 -16.34 -13.55
C THR A 247 14.78 -15.59 -13.32
N SER A 248 15.10 -14.60 -14.15
CA SER A 248 16.30 -13.75 -14.05
C SER A 248 16.36 -12.99 -12.74
N ARG A 249 15.22 -12.46 -12.31
CA ARG A 249 15.09 -11.68 -11.07
C ARG A 249 15.42 -12.48 -9.82
N LEU A 250 15.11 -13.78 -9.84
CA LEU A 250 15.43 -14.73 -8.75
C LEU A 250 16.92 -15.08 -8.65
N ARG A 251 17.68 -14.89 -9.72
CA ARG A 251 19.08 -15.31 -9.78
C ARG A 251 19.99 -14.21 -9.24
N GLN A 252 20.18 -14.22 -7.93
CA GLN A 252 21.12 -13.31 -7.25
C GLN A 252 22.57 -13.80 -7.30
N ARG A 253 22.80 -15.12 -7.20
CA ARG A 253 24.15 -15.70 -7.24
C ARG A 253 24.47 -16.29 -8.61
N ARG A 254 25.64 -15.96 -9.15
CA ARG A 254 26.30 -16.78 -10.16
C ARG A 254 26.58 -18.13 -9.48
N ARG A 255 25.76 -19.14 -9.74
CA ARG A 255 26.03 -20.52 -9.26
C ARG A 255 27.34 -20.94 -9.92
N ARG A 256 28.48 -20.69 -9.25
CA ARG A 256 29.73 -21.35 -9.61
C ARG A 256 29.42 -22.82 -9.47
N ASN A 257 29.46 -23.55 -10.59
CA ASN A 257 29.45 -25.01 -10.59
C ASN A 257 30.54 -25.44 -9.60
N ARG A 258 30.16 -25.77 -8.37
CA ARG A 258 31.04 -26.51 -7.47
C ARG A 258 31.23 -27.83 -8.17
N GLY A 259 32.46 -28.05 -8.65
CA GLY A 259 32.82 -29.15 -9.52
C GLY A 259 32.12 -30.42 -9.09
N ARG A 260 31.38 -31.01 -10.03
CA ARG A 260 30.90 -32.38 -9.93
C ARG A 260 32.13 -33.21 -9.53
N ARG A 261 32.15 -33.76 -8.30
CA ARG A 261 33.18 -34.72 -7.91
C ARG A 261 33.16 -35.80 -8.98
N ARG A 262 34.20 -35.85 -9.82
CA ARG A 262 34.46 -37.01 -10.67
C ARG A 262 34.57 -38.18 -9.69
N ARG A 263 33.53 -39.02 -9.65
CA ARG A 263 33.65 -40.37 -9.10
C ARG A 263 34.76 -41.02 -9.91
N GLY A 264 35.94 -41.14 -9.32
CA GLY A 264 36.98 -41.98 -9.87
C GLY A 264 36.40 -43.38 -9.97
N ASN A 265 36.38 -43.92 -11.18
CA ASN A 265 36.34 -45.36 -11.37
C ASN A 265 37.63 -45.89 -10.73
N ALA A 266 37.55 -46.29 -9.47
CA ALA A 266 38.48 -47.28 -8.96
C ALA A 266 38.07 -48.58 -9.64
N GLY A 267 38.91 -49.04 -10.57
CA GLY A 267 38.78 -50.36 -11.15
C GLY A 267 38.85 -51.38 -10.02
N ALA A 268 37.76 -52.14 -9.85
CA ALA A 268 37.82 -53.42 -9.16
C ALA A 268 38.25 -54.44 -10.21
N GLY A 269 39.56 -54.61 -10.34
CA GLY A 269 40.17 -55.78 -10.94
C GLY A 269 41.10 -56.36 -9.90
N VAL A 270 40.60 -57.32 -9.11
CA VAL A 270 41.20 -58.60 -8.71
C VAL A 270 40.04 -59.53 -8.37
#